data_AF-A0A7W0MGX9-F1
#
_entry.id   AF-A0A7W0MGX9-F1
#
_cell.length_a   1.000
_cell.length_b   1.000
_cell.length_c   1.000
_cell.angle_alpha   90.00
_cell.angle_beta   90.00
_cell.angle_gamma   90.00
#
_symmetry.space_group_name_H-M   'P 1'
#
loop_
_entity.id
_entity.type
_entity.pdbx_description
1 polymer ?
#
loop_
_entity_poly.entity_id
_entity_poly.type
_entity_poly.pdbx_seq_one_letter_code
_entity_poly.pdbx_strand_id
1 'polypeptide(L)'
;VRNGTAYARCDYATTVDTLHFAPNQAQQTFTIPVIDDAYDEGTETLSLRLSRPIGAVFQSQATTVESALIIADNDPHATANPIDQPAFFVQMQYLDFLSREPEPDGLAAWLRVLQNCSDVNNNPQCDRVTVSGSFFRSQEFQLKGYFVYLFYKVSLGRLPRYEEIIRDMRGVTGQTPEEVFAKRNAFANSFTGRAEFTNRYPLTLSATAYVDALLHTAGALLNGSVTRDTLIADLQAGRKTRADVLRAIVEHPSVDAHEYNGAFVAMQYFGYLRRDPETDGYNAWLRYLNQNPTDFRTMVNGFMNSQEYRLRFGQP
;
A
#
# COMPACT_ATOMS: atom_id res chain seq x y z
N VAL A 1 -12.33 18.88 11.53
CA VAL A 1 -12.74 17.86 12.52
C VAL A 1 -12.73 18.54 13.89
N ARG A 2 -13.70 18.26 14.79
CA ARG A 2 -13.69 18.76 16.19
C ARG A 2 -14.48 17.80 17.10
N ASN A 3 -14.00 16.57 17.22
CA ASN A 3 -14.53 15.60 18.18
C ASN A 3 -13.44 15.00 19.09
N GLY A 4 -12.21 15.55 19.04
CA GLY A 4 -11.06 15.07 19.81
C GLY A 4 -10.52 13.72 19.36
N THR A 5 -10.87 13.26 18.15
CA THR A 5 -10.42 11.98 17.58
C THR A 5 -9.58 12.26 16.34
N ALA A 6 -8.35 11.75 16.36
CA ALA A 6 -7.47 11.82 15.20
C ALA A 6 -7.83 10.73 14.17
N TYR A 7 -7.78 11.10 12.91
CA TYR A 7 -8.09 10.33 11.72
C TYR A 7 -6.83 10.05 10.88
N ALA A 8 -6.64 8.78 10.50
CA ALA A 8 -5.45 8.30 9.80
C ALA A 8 -5.28 8.80 8.33
N ARG A 9 -6.12 9.76 7.93
CA ARG A 9 -6.19 10.36 6.61
C ARG A 9 -5.63 11.79 6.61
N CYS A 10 -5.84 12.54 7.67
CA CYS A 10 -5.44 13.95 7.79
C CYS A 10 -4.45 14.19 8.93
N ASP A 11 -4.50 13.42 10.04
CA ASP A 11 -3.76 13.80 11.26
C ASP A 11 -2.55 12.89 11.51
N TYR A 12 -2.59 11.66 11.02
CA TYR A 12 -1.47 10.72 11.10
C TYR A 12 -1.48 9.69 9.96
N ALA A 13 -0.33 9.07 9.70
CA ALA A 13 -0.26 7.92 8.80
C ALA A 13 -0.46 6.60 9.58
N THR A 14 -1.46 5.80 9.17
CA THR A 14 -1.68 4.46 9.75
C THR A 14 -0.39 3.64 9.79
N THR A 15 -0.02 3.23 10.99
CA THR A 15 1.15 2.37 11.23
C THR A 15 0.67 1.02 11.74
N VAL A 16 0.99 -0.04 10.98
CA VAL A 16 0.76 -1.43 11.37
C VAL A 16 2.08 -2.17 11.24
N ASP A 17 2.58 -2.71 12.36
CA ASP A 17 3.87 -3.37 12.41
C ASP A 17 3.89 -4.54 13.41
N THR A 18 4.88 -5.41 13.29
CA THR A 18 5.18 -6.47 14.26
C THR A 18 6.47 -6.12 14.98
N LEU A 19 6.38 -5.90 16.29
CA LEU A 19 7.54 -5.66 17.13
C LEU A 19 8.22 -6.98 17.49
N HIS A 20 9.50 -7.10 17.14
CA HIS A 20 10.33 -8.25 17.47
C HIS A 20 11.28 -7.92 18.62
N PHE A 21 11.21 -8.69 19.69
CA PHE A 21 12.12 -8.56 20.82
C PHE A 21 13.14 -9.70 20.76
N ALA A 22 14.43 -9.37 20.70
CA ALA A 22 15.49 -10.35 20.88
C ALA A 22 15.46 -10.93 22.31
N PRO A 23 16.06 -12.10 22.56
CA PRO A 23 16.21 -12.61 23.92
C PRO A 23 16.83 -11.54 24.84
N ASN A 24 16.20 -11.31 26.00
CA ASN A 24 16.57 -10.30 27.00
C ASN A 24 16.40 -8.83 26.57
N GLN A 25 15.75 -8.54 25.44
CA GLN A 25 15.38 -7.18 25.07
C GLN A 25 14.07 -6.78 25.74
N ALA A 26 14.08 -5.71 26.54
CA ALA A 26 12.90 -5.24 27.27
C ALA A 26 12.16 -4.09 26.60
N GLN A 27 12.75 -3.45 25.58
CA GLN A 27 12.21 -2.25 24.94
C GLN A 27 12.35 -2.31 23.42
N GLN A 28 11.32 -1.84 22.72
CA GLN A 28 11.32 -1.57 21.29
C GLN A 28 10.62 -0.24 21.02
N THR A 29 11.01 0.40 19.93
CA THR A 29 10.47 1.68 19.47
C THR A 29 9.82 1.49 18.12
N PHE A 30 8.76 2.25 17.88
CA PHE A 30 8.11 2.39 16.58
C PHE A 30 7.74 3.86 16.37
N THR A 31 7.51 4.23 15.12
CA THR A 31 7.20 5.61 14.74
C THR A 31 5.80 5.67 14.14
N ILE A 32 5.02 6.67 14.55
CA ILE A 32 3.76 7.03 13.89
C ILE A 32 3.98 8.42 13.27
N PRO A 33 4.01 8.53 11.93
CA PRO A 33 4.09 9.82 11.27
C PRO A 33 2.84 10.66 11.57
N VAL A 34 3.06 11.90 11.99
CA VAL A 34 2.01 12.92 12.13
C VAL A 34 1.95 13.71 10.82
N ILE A 35 0.73 14.07 10.42
CA ILE A 35 0.49 14.93 9.26
C ILE A 35 0.12 16.31 9.83
N ASP A 36 1.00 17.28 9.63
CA ASP A 36 0.92 18.65 10.16
C ASP A 36 0.07 19.50 9.19
N ASP A 37 -1.25 19.42 9.32
CA ASP A 37 -2.18 20.10 8.42
C ASP A 37 -2.47 21.56 8.82
N ALA A 38 -3.40 22.23 8.13
CA ALA A 38 -3.70 23.65 8.35
C ALA A 38 -4.97 23.89 9.19
N TYR A 39 -5.61 22.83 9.71
CA TYR A 39 -6.86 22.95 10.46
C TYR A 39 -6.58 23.15 11.96
N ASP A 40 -7.23 24.15 12.55
CA ASP A 40 -7.31 24.29 14.03
C ASP A 40 -8.44 23.38 14.54
N GLU A 41 -8.04 22.19 14.96
CA GLU A 41 -8.92 21.11 15.40
C GLU A 41 -8.87 20.90 16.92
N GLY A 42 -7.86 21.49 17.57
CA GLY A 42 -7.55 21.28 18.97
C GLY A 42 -6.88 19.93 19.21
N THR A 43 -6.56 19.63 20.48
CA THR A 43 -5.93 18.34 20.83
C THR A 43 -6.81 17.14 20.47
N GLU A 44 -6.22 16.16 19.79
CA GLU A 44 -6.89 14.96 19.34
C GLU A 44 -6.25 13.69 19.90
N THR A 45 -6.98 12.58 19.82
CA THR A 45 -6.54 11.29 20.36
C THR A 45 -6.72 10.17 19.34
N LEU A 46 -5.78 9.22 19.31
CA LEU A 46 -5.92 7.95 18.62
C LEU A 46 -5.63 6.77 19.55
N SER A 47 -6.19 5.60 19.22
CA SER A 47 -5.93 4.36 19.96
C SER A 47 -4.71 3.63 19.39
N LEU A 48 -3.73 3.40 20.24
CA LEU A 48 -2.62 2.48 20.00
C LEU A 48 -3.03 1.09 20.48
N ARG A 49 -2.87 0.10 19.62
CA ARG A 49 -3.24 -1.29 19.93
C ARG A 49 -2.06 -2.23 19.70
N LEU A 50 -1.63 -2.91 20.76
CA LEU A 50 -0.73 -4.07 20.65
C LEU A 50 -1.56 -5.35 20.81
N SER A 51 -1.33 -6.35 19.97
CA SER A 51 -2.12 -7.57 20.00
C SER A 51 -1.31 -8.81 19.62
N ARG A 52 -1.84 -9.99 19.98
CA ARG A 52 -1.32 -11.30 19.58
C ARG A 52 0.17 -11.48 19.91
N PRO A 53 0.60 -11.32 21.17
CA PRO A 53 1.98 -11.60 21.55
C PRO A 53 2.27 -13.10 21.31
N ILE A 54 3.43 -13.40 20.74
CA ILE A 54 3.91 -14.76 20.48
C ILE A 54 5.22 -14.94 21.26
N GLY A 55 5.32 -16.01 22.06
CA GLY A 55 6.51 -16.26 22.90
C GLY A 55 6.62 -15.33 24.11
N ALA A 56 5.61 -14.49 24.36
CA ALA A 56 5.50 -13.60 25.52
C ALA A 56 4.03 -13.42 25.90
N VAL A 57 3.76 -12.82 27.05
CA VAL A 57 2.42 -12.44 27.51
C VAL A 57 2.42 -10.99 27.95
N PHE A 58 1.32 -10.28 27.71
CA PHE A 58 1.12 -8.98 28.36
C PHE A 58 0.94 -9.18 29.87
N GLN A 59 1.33 -8.20 30.68
CA GLN A 59 1.19 -8.29 32.14
C GLN A 59 -0.26 -8.50 32.58
N SER A 60 -1.22 -7.95 31.83
CA SER A 60 -2.66 -8.15 32.05
C SER A 60 -3.16 -9.55 31.67
N GLN A 61 -2.31 -10.39 31.07
CA GLN A 61 -2.66 -11.66 30.43
C GLN A 61 -3.69 -11.55 29.29
N ALA A 62 -4.01 -10.33 28.85
CA ALA A 62 -4.87 -10.11 27.71
C ALA A 62 -4.17 -10.51 26.39
N THR A 63 -4.96 -10.75 25.35
CA THR A 63 -4.45 -10.96 23.98
C THR A 63 -4.30 -9.65 23.20
N THR A 64 -4.77 -8.54 23.78
CA THR A 64 -4.70 -7.18 23.25
C THR A 64 -4.55 -6.20 24.41
N VAL A 65 -3.72 -5.18 24.25
CA VAL A 65 -3.65 -4.00 25.12
C VAL A 65 -3.79 -2.74 24.28
N GLU A 66 -4.44 -1.72 24.85
CA GLU A 66 -4.68 -0.45 24.19
C GLU A 66 -4.20 0.71 25.05
N SER A 67 -3.75 1.78 24.40
CA SER A 67 -3.37 3.04 25.04
C SER A 67 -3.78 4.19 24.15
N ALA A 68 -4.19 5.31 24.73
CA ALA A 68 -4.40 6.54 23.96
C ALA A 68 -3.05 7.19 23.65
N LEU A 69 -2.89 7.64 22.41
CA LEU A 69 -1.86 8.61 22.00
C LEU A 69 -2.56 9.95 21.77
N ILE A 70 -1.94 11.02 22.26
CA ILE A 70 -2.43 12.39 22.14
C ILE A 70 -1.60 13.09 21.06
N ILE A 71 -2.29 13.68 20.08
CA ILE A 71 -1.70 14.61 19.13
C ILE A 71 -2.07 16.01 19.62
N ALA A 72 -1.06 16.75 20.05
CA ALA A 72 -1.23 18.14 20.45
C ALA A 72 -1.21 19.01 19.20
N ASP A 73 -2.32 19.69 18.94
CA ASP A 73 -2.44 20.66 17.85
C ASP A 73 -1.46 21.82 18.06
N ASN A 74 -0.65 22.07 17.04
CA ASN A 74 0.35 23.14 16.99
C ASN A 74 0.10 24.12 15.84
N ASP A 75 -1.03 23.99 15.15
CA ASP A 75 -1.28 24.74 13.93
C ASP A 75 -1.90 26.09 14.24
N PRO A 76 -1.27 27.20 13.82
CA PRO A 76 -1.99 28.46 13.74
C PRO A 76 -3.06 28.28 12.65
N HIS A 77 -4.24 28.88 12.79
CA HIS A 77 -5.22 28.96 11.70
C HIS A 77 -4.53 29.39 10.39
N ALA A 78 -4.20 28.41 9.54
CA ALA A 78 -3.38 28.65 8.36
C ALA A 78 -4.28 29.00 7.17
N THR A 79 -3.91 30.05 6.44
CA THR A 79 -4.69 30.51 5.28
C THR A 79 -4.27 29.82 3.98
N ALA A 80 -3.18 29.06 3.98
CA ALA A 80 -2.64 28.38 2.80
C ALA A 80 -2.52 26.89 3.04
N ASN A 81 -2.81 26.10 2.00
CA ASN A 81 -2.75 24.65 2.08
C ASN A 81 -1.28 24.16 2.12
N PRO A 82 -0.83 23.44 3.17
CA PRO A 82 0.54 22.95 3.31
C PRO A 82 0.97 22.08 2.13
N ILE A 83 0.03 21.41 1.45
CA ILE A 83 0.32 20.56 0.29
C ILE A 83 0.97 21.32 -0.88
N ASP A 84 0.85 22.64 -0.92
CA ASP A 84 1.48 23.48 -1.94
C ASP A 84 2.95 23.81 -1.60
N GLN A 85 3.40 23.54 -0.38
CA GLN A 85 4.79 23.68 0.02
C GLN A 85 5.60 22.44 -0.44
N PRO A 86 6.74 22.62 -1.14
CA PRO A 86 7.52 21.50 -1.68
C PRO A 86 7.93 20.44 -0.65
N ALA A 87 8.31 20.85 0.56
CA ALA A 87 8.75 19.92 1.61
C ALA A 87 7.62 19.02 2.09
N PHE A 88 6.49 19.64 2.46
CA PHE A 88 5.29 18.92 2.87
C PHE A 88 4.75 18.04 1.74
N PHE A 89 4.70 18.55 0.51
CA PHE A 89 4.31 17.76 -0.66
C PHE A 89 5.13 16.48 -0.80
N VAL A 90 6.46 16.58 -0.76
CA VAL A 90 7.35 15.42 -0.87
C VAL A 90 7.13 14.47 0.31
N GLN A 91 7.04 14.98 1.54
CA GLN A 91 6.75 14.15 2.71
C GLN A 91 5.44 13.36 2.53
N MET A 92 4.38 13.99 2.03
CA MET A 92 3.13 13.30 1.74
C MET A 92 3.27 12.22 0.65
N GLN A 93 4.10 12.42 -0.38
CA GLN A 93 4.35 11.36 -1.37
C GLN A 93 5.00 10.12 -0.73
N TYR A 94 5.93 10.33 0.20
CA TYR A 94 6.57 9.25 0.96
C TYR A 94 5.57 8.54 1.89
N LEU A 95 4.74 9.28 2.63
CA LEU A 95 3.75 8.71 3.54
C LEU A 95 2.60 8.00 2.80
N ASP A 96 2.10 8.58 1.73
CA ASP A 96 0.94 8.05 1.02
C ASP A 96 1.28 6.82 0.18
N PHE A 97 2.45 6.79 -0.46
CA PHE A 97 2.81 5.70 -1.38
C PHE A 97 3.81 4.70 -0.82
N LEU A 98 4.73 5.16 0.03
CA LEU A 98 5.76 4.29 0.60
C LEU A 98 5.48 3.98 2.08
N SER A 99 4.54 4.71 2.68
CA SER A 99 4.15 4.56 4.08
C SER A 99 5.33 4.79 5.04
N ARG A 100 6.26 5.68 4.74
CA ARG A 100 7.39 5.94 5.64
C ARG A 100 7.79 7.39 5.53
N GLU A 101 8.48 7.91 6.54
CA GLU A 101 9.12 9.21 6.43
C GLU A 101 10.26 9.14 5.39
N PRO A 102 10.55 10.27 4.70
CA PRO A 102 11.70 10.35 3.84
C PRO A 102 12.99 10.33 4.65
N GLU A 103 14.00 9.64 4.13
CA GLU A 103 15.37 9.82 4.55
C GLU A 103 15.86 11.23 4.17
N PRO A 104 16.76 11.87 4.98
CA PRO A 104 17.20 13.25 4.73
C PRO A 104 17.75 13.49 3.31
N ASP A 105 18.55 12.55 2.80
CA ASP A 105 19.15 12.66 1.47
C ASP A 105 18.10 12.55 0.34
N GLY A 106 17.11 11.67 0.52
CA GLY A 106 16.00 11.49 -0.40
C GLY A 106 15.10 12.73 -0.45
N LEU A 107 14.73 13.26 0.71
CA LEU A 107 13.99 14.53 0.81
C LEU A 107 14.74 15.66 0.09
N ALA A 108 16.03 15.82 0.39
CA ALA A 108 16.86 16.85 -0.22
C ALA A 108 16.97 16.72 -1.75
N ALA A 109 17.03 15.48 -2.26
CA ALA A 109 17.06 15.23 -3.70
C ALA A 109 15.76 15.67 -4.40
N TRP A 110 14.60 15.29 -3.87
CA TRP A 110 13.30 15.69 -4.44
C TRP A 110 13.04 17.18 -4.32
N LEU A 111 13.42 17.79 -3.19
CA LEU A 111 13.34 19.24 -3.02
C LEU A 111 14.15 19.98 -4.07
N ARG A 112 15.36 19.49 -4.39
CA ARG A 112 16.20 20.08 -5.43
C ARG A 112 15.55 20.01 -6.82
N VAL A 113 14.82 18.93 -7.13
CA VAL A 113 14.06 18.83 -8.40
C VAL A 113 13.01 19.93 -8.48
N LEU A 114 12.22 20.11 -7.42
CA LEU A 114 11.15 21.12 -7.38
C LEU A 114 11.70 22.55 -7.35
N GLN A 115 12.75 22.82 -6.56
CA GLN A 115 13.37 24.14 -6.44
C GLN A 115 14.01 24.61 -7.75
N ASN A 116 14.58 23.69 -8.53
CA ASN A 116 15.17 24.00 -9.83
C ASN A 116 14.14 23.98 -10.97
N CYS A 117 12.86 23.79 -10.66
CA CYS A 117 11.82 23.72 -11.66
C CYS A 117 11.32 25.12 -12.04
N SER A 118 11.33 25.42 -13.34
CA SER A 118 10.86 26.72 -13.84
C SER A 118 9.36 26.96 -13.59
N ASP A 119 8.58 25.89 -13.52
CA ASP A 119 7.16 25.89 -13.17
C ASP A 119 6.83 24.56 -12.50
N VAL A 120 6.73 24.57 -11.16
CA VAL A 120 6.46 23.38 -10.35
C VAL A 120 5.09 22.76 -10.58
N ASN A 121 4.18 23.44 -11.27
CA ASN A 121 2.82 22.97 -11.54
C ASN A 121 2.62 22.48 -12.97
N ASN A 122 3.40 22.99 -13.94
CA ASN A 122 3.15 22.69 -15.36
C ASN A 122 4.38 22.20 -16.15
N ASN A 123 5.60 22.23 -15.61
CA ASN A 123 6.78 21.77 -16.35
C ASN A 123 6.97 20.25 -16.20
N PRO A 124 6.67 19.42 -17.24
CA PRO A 124 6.71 17.97 -17.13
C PRO A 124 8.11 17.40 -16.87
N GLN A 125 9.18 18.20 -16.95
CA GLN A 125 10.53 17.75 -16.64
C GLN A 125 10.82 17.70 -15.12
N CYS A 126 10.07 18.46 -14.31
CA CYS A 126 10.43 18.67 -12.91
C CYS A 126 9.23 19.01 -11.99
N ASP A 127 8.01 19.07 -12.52
CA ASP A 127 6.82 19.43 -11.75
C ASP A 127 6.42 18.37 -10.71
N ARG A 128 5.47 18.77 -9.85
CA ARG A 128 4.88 17.92 -8.81
C ARG A 128 4.30 16.61 -9.38
N VAL A 129 3.71 16.65 -10.58
CA VAL A 129 3.18 15.45 -11.25
C VAL A 129 4.29 14.47 -11.61
N THR A 130 5.44 14.95 -12.09
CA THR A 130 6.63 14.14 -12.38
C THR A 130 7.24 13.57 -11.11
N VAL A 131 7.41 14.38 -10.08
CA VAL A 131 7.90 13.92 -8.78
C VAL A 131 6.99 12.83 -8.23
N SER A 132 5.68 13.08 -8.13
CA SER A 132 4.71 12.09 -7.66
C SER A 132 4.71 10.81 -8.49
N GLY A 133 4.64 10.94 -9.83
CA GLY A 133 4.65 9.78 -10.72
C GLY A 133 5.90 8.91 -10.56
N SER A 134 7.01 9.49 -10.10
CA SER A 134 8.24 8.76 -9.81
C SER A 134 8.15 7.88 -8.57
N PHE A 135 7.36 8.26 -7.56
CA PHE A 135 7.08 7.39 -6.40
C PHE A 135 6.30 6.16 -6.81
N PHE A 136 5.25 6.31 -7.61
CA PHE A 136 4.46 5.16 -8.09
C PHE A 136 5.25 4.23 -9.01
N ARG A 137 6.12 4.79 -9.86
CA ARG A 137 6.99 3.98 -10.71
C ARG A 137 8.24 3.49 -10.00
N SER A 138 8.46 3.88 -8.74
CA SER A 138 9.61 3.41 -7.99
C SER A 138 9.54 1.90 -7.81
N GLN A 139 10.72 1.28 -7.80
CA GLN A 139 10.83 -0.14 -7.49
C GLN A 139 10.22 -0.45 -6.11
N GLU A 140 10.39 0.44 -5.13
CA GLU A 140 9.80 0.28 -3.80
C GLU A 140 8.27 0.15 -3.86
N PHE A 141 7.61 0.96 -4.68
CA PHE A 141 6.16 0.92 -4.85
C PHE A 141 5.68 -0.35 -5.57
N GLN A 142 6.34 -0.69 -6.69
CA GLN A 142 6.06 -1.91 -7.46
C GLN A 142 6.30 -3.18 -6.62
N LEU A 143 7.25 -3.14 -5.70
CA LEU A 143 7.52 -4.26 -4.80
C LEU A 143 6.55 -4.32 -3.60
N LYS A 144 5.81 -3.25 -3.29
CA LYS A 144 4.91 -3.13 -2.13
C LYS A 144 3.45 -3.38 -2.49
N GLY A 145 2.76 -2.31 -2.90
CA GLY A 145 1.32 -2.28 -3.07
C GLY A 145 0.89 -3.17 -4.21
N TYR A 146 1.68 -3.20 -5.27
CA TYR A 146 1.37 -4.00 -6.44
C TYR A 146 1.41 -5.50 -6.16
N PHE A 147 2.44 -5.99 -5.47
CA PHE A 147 2.51 -7.40 -5.07
C PHE A 147 1.29 -7.84 -4.26
N VAL A 148 0.90 -7.06 -3.24
CA VAL A 148 -0.29 -7.35 -2.41
C VAL A 148 -1.57 -7.28 -3.23
N TYR A 149 -1.74 -6.24 -4.05
CA TYR A 149 -2.90 -6.06 -4.93
C TYR A 149 -3.16 -7.31 -5.80
N LEU A 150 -2.10 -7.87 -6.37
CA LEU A 150 -2.22 -9.04 -7.25
C LEU A 150 -2.76 -10.27 -6.50
N PHE A 151 -2.43 -10.48 -5.22
CA PHE A 151 -3.02 -11.60 -4.46
C PHE A 151 -4.54 -11.50 -4.38
N TYR A 152 -5.09 -10.31 -4.12
CA TYR A 152 -6.54 -10.08 -4.09
C TYR A 152 -7.17 -10.24 -5.47
N LYS A 153 -6.56 -9.66 -6.50
CA LYS A 153 -7.12 -9.72 -7.85
C LYS A 153 -7.08 -11.11 -8.46
N VAL A 154 -5.91 -11.77 -8.41
CA VAL A 154 -5.65 -13.04 -9.07
C VAL A 154 -6.37 -14.20 -8.39
N SER A 155 -6.56 -14.14 -7.06
CA SER A 155 -7.22 -15.22 -6.33
C SER A 155 -8.64 -14.91 -5.87
N LEU A 156 -8.98 -13.66 -5.54
CA LEU A 156 -10.31 -13.33 -5.02
C LEU A 156 -11.17 -12.62 -6.07
N GLY A 157 -10.60 -12.18 -7.20
CA GLY A 157 -11.33 -11.51 -8.27
C GLY A 157 -11.84 -10.12 -7.89
N ARG A 158 -11.32 -9.53 -6.80
CA ARG A 158 -11.74 -8.22 -6.27
C ARG A 158 -10.54 -7.34 -5.93
N LEU A 159 -10.79 -6.05 -5.81
CA LEU A 159 -9.83 -5.11 -5.24
C LEU A 159 -9.67 -5.39 -3.73
N PRO A 160 -8.47 -5.21 -3.16
CA PRO A 160 -8.34 -5.12 -1.71
C PRO A 160 -9.11 -3.90 -1.18
N ARG A 161 -9.60 -3.99 0.05
CA ARG A 161 -10.04 -2.80 0.79
C ARG A 161 -8.83 -2.00 1.26
N TYR A 162 -9.02 -0.73 1.53
CA TYR A 162 -7.98 0.18 2.01
C TYR A 162 -7.35 -0.32 3.32
N GLU A 163 -8.17 -0.75 4.27
CA GLU A 163 -7.69 -1.32 5.55
C GLU A 163 -6.91 -2.62 5.34
N GLU A 164 -7.27 -3.40 4.33
CA GLU A 164 -6.58 -4.63 3.98
C GLU A 164 -5.21 -4.34 3.38
N ILE A 165 -5.15 -3.44 2.39
CA ILE A 165 -3.92 -3.19 1.64
C ILE A 165 -2.86 -2.46 2.47
N ILE A 166 -3.27 -1.49 3.29
CA ILE A 166 -2.32 -0.71 4.10
C ILE A 166 -1.63 -1.60 5.15
N ARG A 167 -2.37 -2.56 5.72
CA ARG A 167 -1.83 -3.57 6.62
C ARG A 167 -0.92 -4.55 5.88
N ASP A 168 -1.38 -5.09 4.76
CA ASP A 168 -0.69 -6.17 4.08
C ASP A 168 0.60 -5.69 3.39
N MET A 169 0.63 -4.44 2.89
CA MET A 169 1.83 -3.82 2.31
C MET A 169 3.00 -3.75 3.28
N ARG A 170 2.75 -3.58 4.58
CA ARG A 170 3.78 -3.59 5.62
C ARG A 170 4.43 -4.96 5.75
N GLY A 171 3.61 -6.01 5.72
CA GLY A 171 4.01 -7.39 5.90
C GLY A 171 4.88 -7.97 4.78
N VAL A 172 5.11 -7.23 3.69
CA VAL A 172 5.88 -7.70 2.52
C VAL A 172 7.17 -6.91 2.27
N THR A 173 7.60 -6.09 3.24
CA THR A 173 8.68 -5.10 3.06
C THR A 173 9.82 -5.28 4.03
N GLY A 174 11.05 -5.15 3.56
CA GLY A 174 12.27 -5.33 4.34
C GLY A 174 13.40 -4.44 3.81
N GLN A 175 14.49 -4.37 4.58
CA GLN A 175 15.68 -3.58 4.25
C GLN A 175 16.62 -4.31 3.30
N THR A 176 16.62 -5.66 3.33
CA THR A 176 17.46 -6.48 2.43
C THR A 176 16.60 -7.34 1.49
N PRO A 177 17.14 -7.75 0.33
CA PRO A 177 16.45 -8.68 -0.57
C PRO A 177 16.00 -9.99 0.10
N GLU A 178 16.81 -10.52 1.01
CA GLU A 178 16.52 -11.75 1.75
C GLU A 178 15.34 -11.56 2.71
N GLU A 179 15.31 -10.42 3.41
CA GLU A 179 14.21 -10.07 4.30
C GLU A 179 12.90 -9.89 3.51
N VAL A 180 12.95 -9.19 2.36
CA VAL A 180 11.81 -9.02 1.46
C VAL A 180 11.31 -10.38 0.97
N PHE A 181 12.21 -11.27 0.55
CA PHE A 181 11.85 -12.61 0.10
C PHE A 181 11.15 -13.41 1.20
N ALA A 182 11.70 -13.41 2.42
CA ALA A 182 11.15 -14.12 3.56
C ALA A 182 9.76 -13.58 3.96
N LYS A 183 9.61 -12.25 4.03
CA LYS A 183 8.35 -11.57 4.35
C LYS A 183 7.26 -11.84 3.31
N ARG A 184 7.58 -11.79 2.02
CA ARG A 184 6.64 -12.18 0.95
C ARG A 184 6.22 -13.64 1.02
N ASN A 185 7.15 -14.53 1.36
CA ASN A 185 6.82 -15.94 1.56
C ASN A 185 5.87 -16.12 2.75
N ALA A 186 6.14 -15.46 3.87
CA ALA A 186 5.27 -15.47 5.05
C ALA A 186 3.87 -14.90 4.71
N PHE A 187 3.81 -13.80 3.97
CA PHE A 187 2.56 -13.22 3.49
C PHE A 187 1.76 -14.19 2.62
N ALA A 188 2.37 -14.83 1.62
CA ALA A 188 1.68 -15.79 0.75
C ALA A 188 1.09 -16.97 1.55
N ASN A 189 1.86 -17.50 2.51
CA ASN A 189 1.38 -18.55 3.42
C ASN A 189 0.22 -18.08 4.30
N SER A 190 0.33 -16.90 4.90
CA SER A 190 -0.74 -16.32 5.73
C SER A 190 -2.00 -16.04 4.91
N PHE A 191 -1.85 -15.48 3.71
CA PHE A 191 -2.94 -15.10 2.81
C PHE A 191 -3.77 -16.31 2.40
N THR A 192 -3.10 -17.41 2.01
CA THR A 192 -3.79 -18.66 1.64
C THR A 192 -4.47 -19.37 2.81
N GLY A 193 -4.16 -18.99 4.05
CA GLY A 193 -4.86 -19.44 5.26
C GLY A 193 -6.05 -18.58 5.67
N ARG A 194 -6.34 -17.47 4.97
CA ARG A 194 -7.48 -16.60 5.30
C ARG A 194 -8.80 -17.28 4.96
N ALA A 195 -9.83 -17.04 5.79
CA ALA A 195 -11.15 -17.64 5.64
C ALA A 195 -11.74 -17.45 4.23
N GLU A 196 -11.65 -16.25 3.66
CA GLU A 196 -12.14 -15.97 2.31
C GLU A 196 -11.42 -16.82 1.25
N PHE A 197 -10.09 -16.95 1.35
CA PHE A 197 -9.31 -17.77 0.45
C PHE A 197 -9.66 -19.25 0.61
N THR A 198 -9.69 -19.77 1.84
CA THR A 198 -9.97 -21.19 2.10
C THR A 198 -11.40 -21.58 1.73
N ASN A 199 -12.36 -20.65 1.82
CA ASN A 199 -13.73 -20.88 1.39
C ASN A 199 -13.83 -21.01 -0.15
N ARG A 200 -13.03 -20.23 -0.89
CA ARG A 200 -12.98 -20.29 -2.37
C ARG A 200 -12.12 -21.46 -2.86
N TYR A 201 -11.06 -21.77 -2.14
CA TYR A 201 -10.05 -22.77 -2.52
C TYR A 201 -9.85 -23.80 -1.40
N PRO A 202 -10.89 -24.60 -1.07
CA PRO A 202 -10.78 -25.57 0.01
C PRO A 202 -9.68 -26.59 -0.26
N LEU A 203 -9.08 -27.12 0.82
CA LEU A 203 -8.01 -28.12 0.73
C LEU A 203 -8.46 -29.43 0.05
N THR A 204 -9.77 -29.64 -0.08
CA THR A 204 -10.37 -30.77 -0.80
C THR A 204 -10.26 -30.64 -2.33
N LEU A 205 -9.95 -29.46 -2.87
CA LEU A 205 -9.71 -29.31 -4.30
C LEU A 205 -8.46 -30.09 -4.72
N SER A 206 -8.58 -30.85 -5.81
CA SER A 206 -7.42 -31.43 -6.49
C SER A 206 -6.47 -30.33 -6.96
N ALA A 207 -5.20 -30.69 -7.19
CA ALA A 207 -4.20 -29.76 -7.71
C ALA A 207 -4.66 -29.10 -9.02
N THR A 208 -5.24 -29.89 -9.94
CA THR A 208 -5.81 -29.41 -11.20
C THR A 208 -6.92 -28.40 -10.96
N ALA A 209 -7.93 -28.74 -10.15
CA ALA A 209 -9.06 -27.85 -9.88
C ALA A 209 -8.63 -26.54 -9.19
N TYR A 210 -7.63 -26.61 -8.30
CA TYR A 210 -7.08 -25.43 -7.65
C TYR A 210 -6.37 -24.49 -8.63
N VAL A 211 -5.47 -25.02 -9.46
CA VAL A 211 -4.74 -24.22 -10.45
C VAL A 211 -5.72 -23.63 -11.47
N ASP A 212 -6.68 -24.42 -11.96
CA ASP A 212 -7.69 -23.95 -12.91
C ASP A 212 -8.54 -22.83 -12.34
N ALA A 213 -8.99 -22.95 -11.09
CA ALA A 213 -9.80 -21.92 -10.45
C ALA A 213 -9.02 -20.62 -10.22
N LEU A 214 -7.72 -20.70 -9.92
CA LEU A 214 -6.85 -19.52 -9.84
C LEU A 214 -6.68 -18.86 -11.21
N LEU A 215 -6.33 -19.64 -12.25
CA LEU A 215 -6.13 -19.10 -13.61
C LEU A 215 -7.42 -18.51 -14.20
N HIS A 216 -8.56 -19.14 -13.93
CA HIS A 216 -9.86 -18.61 -14.31
C HIS A 216 -10.13 -17.25 -13.64
N THR A 217 -9.80 -17.11 -12.35
CA THR A 217 -9.99 -15.86 -11.61
C THR A 217 -9.01 -14.76 -12.08
N ALA A 218 -7.77 -15.14 -12.41
CA ALA A 218 -6.75 -14.23 -12.91
C ALA A 218 -7.12 -13.59 -14.26
N GLY A 219 -7.95 -14.26 -15.07
CA GLY A 219 -8.30 -13.81 -16.42
C GLY A 219 -7.14 -13.79 -17.41
N ALA A 220 -5.94 -14.24 -16.99
CA ALA A 220 -4.71 -14.21 -17.78
C ALA A 220 -4.27 -15.62 -18.20
N LEU A 221 -3.79 -15.74 -19.45
CA LEU A 221 -3.12 -16.95 -19.93
C LEU A 221 -1.64 -16.91 -19.54
N LEU A 222 -1.15 -17.94 -18.85
CA LEU A 222 0.28 -18.06 -18.55
C LEU A 222 1.03 -18.50 -19.81
N ASN A 223 1.97 -17.68 -20.27
CA ASN A 223 2.87 -17.97 -21.39
C ASN A 223 4.32 -18.05 -20.91
N GLY A 224 5.10 -18.99 -21.44
CA GLY A 224 6.53 -19.13 -21.13
C GLY A 224 6.86 -20.36 -20.30
N SER A 225 7.82 -20.23 -19.39
CA SER A 225 8.42 -21.37 -18.66
C SER A 225 7.58 -21.89 -17.49
N VAL A 226 6.79 -21.02 -16.86
CA VAL A 226 5.81 -21.42 -15.84
C VAL A 226 4.45 -21.55 -16.52
N THR A 227 4.01 -22.79 -16.73
CA THR A 227 2.72 -23.09 -17.36
C THR A 227 1.76 -23.70 -16.34
N ARG A 228 0.47 -23.68 -16.69
CA ARG A 228 -0.58 -24.40 -15.96
C ARG A 228 -0.15 -25.83 -15.59
N ASP A 229 0.36 -26.59 -16.55
CA ASP A 229 0.67 -28.01 -16.35
C ASP A 229 1.90 -28.19 -15.44
N THR A 230 2.88 -27.29 -15.53
CA THR A 230 4.03 -27.31 -14.60
C THR A 230 3.60 -27.04 -13.15
N LEU A 231 2.68 -26.09 -12.94
CA LEU A 231 2.15 -25.77 -11.61
C LEU A 231 1.35 -26.94 -11.01
N ILE A 232 0.53 -27.60 -11.83
CA ILE A 232 -0.22 -28.79 -11.42
C ILE A 232 0.75 -29.91 -11.02
N ALA A 233 1.74 -30.22 -11.87
CA ALA A 233 2.70 -31.28 -11.61
C ALA A 233 3.53 -31.02 -10.35
N ASP A 234 3.96 -29.78 -10.12
CA ASP A 234 4.72 -29.39 -8.94
C ASP A 234 3.89 -29.49 -7.66
N LEU A 235 2.62 -29.11 -7.70
CA LEU A 235 1.72 -29.23 -6.56
C LEU A 235 1.39 -30.68 -6.23
N GLN A 236 1.12 -31.51 -7.25
CA GLN A 236 0.85 -32.94 -7.07
C GLN A 236 2.05 -33.70 -6.49
N ALA A 237 3.26 -33.34 -6.94
CA ALA A 237 4.49 -33.94 -6.46
C ALA A 237 4.99 -33.36 -5.12
N GLY A 238 4.28 -32.39 -4.53
CA GLY A 238 4.69 -31.73 -3.29
C GLY A 238 5.95 -30.86 -3.42
N ARG A 239 6.37 -30.50 -4.65
CA ARG A 239 7.49 -29.58 -4.90
C ARG A 239 7.12 -28.12 -4.62
N LYS A 240 5.82 -27.80 -4.73
CA LYS A 240 5.25 -26.49 -4.40
C LYS A 240 4.06 -26.67 -3.48
N THR A 241 3.93 -25.79 -2.49
CA THR A 241 2.70 -25.63 -1.71
C THR A 241 1.64 -24.88 -2.52
N ARG A 242 0.41 -24.81 -2.00
CA ARG A 242 -0.65 -23.97 -2.59
C ARG A 242 -0.26 -22.48 -2.61
N ALA A 243 0.44 -22.01 -1.58
CA ALA A 243 0.97 -20.65 -1.51
C ALA A 243 2.05 -20.40 -2.58
N ASP A 244 2.95 -21.36 -2.79
CA ASP A 244 3.98 -21.28 -3.83
C ASP A 244 3.38 -21.23 -5.24
N VAL A 245 2.32 -22.01 -5.48
CA VAL A 245 1.58 -21.98 -6.75
C VAL A 245 0.90 -20.63 -6.96
N LEU A 246 0.18 -20.12 -5.96
CA LEU A 246 -0.46 -18.80 -6.07
C LEU A 246 0.58 -17.70 -6.34
N ARG A 247 1.68 -17.72 -5.60
CA ARG A 247 2.77 -16.75 -5.77
C ARG A 247 3.38 -16.83 -7.17
N ALA A 248 3.59 -18.03 -7.70
CA ALA A 248 4.12 -18.22 -9.05
C ALA A 248 3.19 -17.67 -10.14
N ILE A 249 1.86 -17.71 -9.93
CA ILE A 249 0.88 -17.09 -10.84
C ILE A 249 0.91 -15.56 -10.68
N VAL A 250 0.86 -15.07 -9.44
CA VAL A 250 0.87 -13.63 -9.13
C VAL A 250 2.11 -12.93 -9.70
N GLU A 251 3.29 -13.52 -9.55
CA GLU A 251 4.56 -12.94 -10.03
C GLU A 251 4.82 -13.23 -11.53
N HIS A 252 3.85 -13.79 -12.26
CA HIS A 252 4.03 -14.14 -13.66
C HIS A 252 3.98 -12.91 -14.59
N PRO A 253 4.89 -12.78 -15.58
CA PRO A 253 4.92 -11.61 -16.48
C PRO A 253 3.62 -11.33 -17.24
N SER A 254 2.87 -12.37 -17.63
CA SER A 254 1.56 -12.20 -18.28
C SER A 254 0.49 -11.64 -17.34
N VAL A 255 0.56 -11.95 -16.04
CA VAL A 255 -0.32 -11.36 -15.03
C VAL A 255 0.09 -9.92 -14.80
N ASP A 256 1.39 -9.65 -14.73
CA ASP A 256 1.93 -8.29 -14.61
C ASP A 256 1.42 -7.38 -15.74
N ALA A 257 1.63 -7.80 -17.00
CA ALA A 257 1.18 -7.04 -18.16
C ALA A 257 -0.35 -6.81 -18.19
N HIS A 258 -1.13 -7.75 -17.66
CA HIS A 258 -2.60 -7.66 -17.63
C HIS A 258 -3.10 -6.70 -16.52
N GLU A 259 -2.48 -6.74 -15.35
CA GLU A 259 -2.97 -6.06 -14.15
C GLU A 259 -2.29 -4.72 -13.85
N TYR A 260 -1.17 -4.39 -14.53
CA TYR A 260 -0.38 -3.20 -14.25
C TYR A 260 -1.22 -1.92 -14.19
N ASN A 261 -2.03 -1.65 -15.22
CA ASN A 261 -2.89 -0.45 -15.25
C ASN A 261 -3.96 -0.48 -14.15
N GLY A 262 -4.58 -1.63 -13.90
CA GLY A 262 -5.59 -1.78 -12.85
C GLY A 262 -5.02 -1.49 -11.47
N ALA A 263 -3.84 -2.05 -11.19
CA ALA A 263 -3.13 -1.73 -9.96
C ALA A 263 -2.76 -0.26 -9.88
N PHE A 264 -2.21 0.32 -10.94
CA PHE A 264 -1.80 1.72 -10.96
C PHE A 264 -2.96 2.67 -10.63
N VAL A 265 -4.16 2.39 -11.15
CA VAL A 265 -5.40 3.13 -10.80
C VAL A 265 -5.77 2.93 -9.33
N ALA A 266 -5.91 1.69 -8.87
CA ALA A 266 -6.34 1.40 -7.49
C ALA A 266 -5.43 2.08 -6.47
N MET A 267 -4.14 2.12 -6.76
CA MET A 267 -3.12 2.74 -5.93
C MET A 267 -3.25 4.26 -5.83
N GLN A 268 -3.82 4.94 -6.83
CA GLN A 268 -4.12 6.37 -6.69
C GLN A 268 -5.15 6.61 -5.58
N TYR A 269 -6.19 5.78 -5.49
CA TYR A 269 -7.18 5.88 -4.43
C TYR A 269 -6.59 5.55 -3.06
N PHE A 270 -5.81 4.48 -2.95
CA PHE A 270 -5.22 4.08 -1.67
C PHE A 270 -4.18 5.07 -1.17
N GLY A 271 -3.35 5.60 -2.07
CA GLY A 271 -2.33 6.57 -1.71
C GLY A 271 -2.91 7.95 -1.47
N TYR A 272 -3.48 8.59 -2.49
CA TYR A 272 -3.99 9.96 -2.38
C TYR A 272 -5.24 10.06 -1.52
N LEU A 273 -6.24 9.22 -1.78
CA LEU A 273 -7.57 9.40 -1.19
C LEU A 273 -7.75 8.60 0.10
N ARG A 274 -6.84 7.67 0.40
CA ARG A 274 -6.80 6.85 1.62
C ARG A 274 -8.12 6.10 1.83
N ARG A 275 -8.72 5.60 0.74
CA ARG A 275 -10.02 4.90 0.75
C ARG A 275 -10.15 3.88 -0.38
N ASP A 276 -11.21 3.09 -0.32
CA ASP A 276 -11.59 2.15 -1.38
C ASP A 276 -11.89 2.91 -2.69
N PRO A 277 -11.42 2.39 -3.84
CA PRO A 277 -11.89 2.82 -5.15
C PRO A 277 -13.40 2.60 -5.24
N GLU A 278 -14.10 3.63 -5.70
CA GLU A 278 -15.44 3.39 -6.21
C GLU A 278 -15.34 2.62 -7.55
N THR A 279 -16.43 2.00 -8.00
CA THR A 279 -16.37 1.15 -9.21
C THR A 279 -16.31 1.95 -10.51
N ASP A 280 -17.05 3.05 -10.62
CA ASP A 280 -17.26 3.76 -11.89
C ASP A 280 -16.04 4.57 -12.32
N GLY A 281 -15.48 5.37 -11.43
CA GLY A 281 -14.24 6.11 -11.58
C GLY A 281 -13.02 5.20 -11.67
N TYR A 282 -12.93 4.09 -10.92
CA TYR A 282 -11.89 3.08 -11.15
C TYR A 282 -11.92 2.57 -12.60
N ASN A 283 -13.11 2.17 -13.06
CA ASN A 283 -13.29 1.67 -14.43
C ASN A 283 -13.10 2.77 -15.49
N ALA A 284 -13.40 4.03 -15.19
CA ALA A 284 -13.14 5.16 -16.08
C ALA A 284 -11.64 5.40 -16.25
N TRP A 285 -10.89 5.46 -15.16
CA TRP A 285 -9.44 5.64 -15.19
C TRP A 285 -8.72 4.45 -15.83
N LEU A 286 -9.17 3.22 -15.54
CA LEU A 286 -8.62 2.03 -16.18
C LEU A 286 -8.82 2.05 -17.70
N ARG A 287 -10.03 2.40 -18.17
CA ARG A 287 -10.29 2.58 -19.61
C ARG A 287 -9.41 3.68 -20.20
N TYR A 288 -9.28 4.81 -19.50
CA TYR A 288 -8.45 5.92 -19.95
C TYR A 288 -6.99 5.49 -20.15
N LEU A 289 -6.37 4.82 -19.17
CA LEU A 289 -4.98 4.35 -19.29
C LEU A 289 -4.81 3.27 -20.35
N ASN A 290 -5.78 2.37 -20.50
CA ASN A 290 -5.73 1.37 -21.57
C ASN A 290 -5.80 1.99 -22.97
N GLN A 291 -6.48 3.13 -23.11
CA GLN A 291 -6.55 3.89 -24.36
C GLN A 291 -5.37 4.85 -24.55
N ASN A 292 -4.72 5.27 -23.46
CA ASN A 292 -3.62 6.23 -23.43
C ASN A 292 -2.43 5.66 -22.61
N PRO A 293 -1.79 4.57 -23.08
CA PRO A 293 -0.85 3.78 -22.26
C PRO A 293 0.41 4.54 -21.83
N THR A 294 0.71 5.69 -22.44
CA THR A 294 1.85 6.54 -22.09
C THR A 294 1.46 7.77 -21.25
N ASP A 295 0.17 8.06 -21.08
CA ASP A 295 -0.32 9.24 -20.36
C ASP A 295 -0.80 8.91 -18.94
N PHE A 296 0.15 8.51 -18.09
CA PHE A 296 -0.12 8.40 -16.65
C PHE A 296 -0.30 9.78 -15.99
N ARG A 297 0.24 10.85 -16.60
CA ARG A 297 0.32 12.19 -16.00
C ARG A 297 -1.06 12.79 -15.81
N THR A 298 -1.95 12.63 -16.79
CA THR A 298 -3.34 13.09 -16.68
C THR A 298 -4.04 12.53 -15.44
N MET A 299 -3.88 11.23 -15.18
CA MET A 299 -4.48 10.62 -13.99
C MET A 299 -3.82 11.12 -12.70
N VAL A 300 -2.48 11.09 -12.61
CA VAL A 300 -1.76 11.55 -11.40
C VAL A 300 -2.14 13.00 -11.08
N ASN A 301 -2.19 13.86 -12.08
CA ASN A 301 -2.63 15.25 -11.92
C ASN A 301 -4.07 15.35 -11.38
N GLY A 302 -4.99 14.53 -11.90
CA GLY A 302 -6.38 14.49 -11.46
C GLY A 302 -6.54 14.14 -9.98
N PHE A 303 -5.79 13.17 -9.46
CA PHE A 303 -5.82 12.81 -8.04
C PHE A 303 -5.06 13.82 -7.17
N MET A 304 -3.84 14.18 -7.57
CA MET A 304 -2.96 15.10 -6.83
C MET A 304 -3.57 16.49 -6.65
N ASN A 305 -4.33 16.97 -7.63
CA ASN A 305 -4.99 18.28 -7.55
C ASN A 305 -6.49 18.16 -7.25
N SER A 306 -6.99 16.96 -6.92
CA SER A 306 -8.38 16.79 -6.52
C SER A 306 -8.67 17.57 -5.24
N GLN A 307 -9.89 18.11 -5.16
CA GLN A 307 -10.39 18.72 -3.92
C GLN A 307 -10.31 17.73 -2.76
N GLU A 308 -10.61 16.46 -3.01
CA GLU A 308 -10.60 15.41 -2.00
C GLU A 308 -9.21 15.16 -1.39
N TYR A 309 -8.14 15.24 -2.19
CA TYR A 309 -6.77 15.13 -1.68
C TYR A 309 -6.35 16.41 -0.93
N ARG A 310 -6.58 17.58 -1.53
CA ARG A 310 -6.17 18.87 -0.94
C ARG A 310 -6.86 19.14 0.40
N LEU A 311 -8.13 18.78 0.53
CA LEU A 311 -8.90 18.93 1.78
C LEU A 311 -8.36 18.08 2.94
N ARG A 312 -7.46 17.13 2.70
CA ARG A 312 -6.76 16.42 3.79
C ARG A 312 -5.83 17.34 4.58
N PHE A 313 -5.39 18.45 3.98
CA PHE A 313 -4.30 19.24 4.54
C PHE A 313 -4.70 20.70 4.78
N GLY A 314 -5.82 21.16 4.24
CA GLY A 314 -6.28 22.53 4.40
C GLY A 314 -7.37 22.90 3.40
N GLN A 315 -7.89 24.12 3.53
CA GLN A 315 -8.88 24.65 2.58
C GLN A 315 -8.27 24.78 1.17
N PRO A 316 -9.07 24.62 0.08
CA PRO A 316 -8.59 24.62 -1.29
C PRO A 316 -7.94 25.92 -1.74
#